data_AF-A0A251V809-F1
#
_entry.id   AF-A0A251V809-F1
#
_cell.length_a   1.000
_cell.length_b   1.000
_cell.length_c   1.000
_cell.angle_alpha   90.00
_cell.angle_beta   90.00
_cell.angle_gamma   90.00
#
_symmetry.space_group_name_H-M   'P 1'
#
loop_
_entity.id
_entity.type
_entity.pdbx_description
1 polymer ?
#
loop_
_entity_poly.entity_id
_entity_poly.type
_entity_poly.pdbx_seq_one_letter_code
_entity_poly.pdbx_strand_id
1 'polypeptide(L)'
;MTPLSISIILLAIFTVFYTLDVAGSSDEVSALLKWKGTLHSQNTNTVLPSWKNNFNLSFSAQKTVSPCNWYGVSCDETGSINRLNLSSSGLV
;
A
#
# COMPACT_ATOMS: atom_id res chain seq x y z
N MET A 1 21.47 -31.60 -10.43
CA MET A 1 20.18 -30.95 -10.70
C MET A 1 20.34 -30.13 -11.97
N THR A 2 19.44 -30.24 -12.94
CA THR A 2 19.64 -29.59 -14.25
C THR A 2 19.52 -28.08 -14.13
N PRO A 3 20.22 -27.29 -14.97
CA PRO A 3 20.16 -25.81 -14.92
C PRO A 3 18.75 -25.27 -15.11
N LEU A 4 17.89 -26.03 -15.80
CA LEU A 4 16.46 -25.75 -15.96
C LEU A 4 15.70 -25.82 -14.62
N SER A 5 15.94 -26.86 -13.81
CA SER A 5 15.31 -26.99 -12.48
C SER A 5 15.74 -25.86 -11.54
N ILE A 6 17.00 -25.42 -11.60
CA ILE A 6 17.49 -24.30 -10.77
C ILE A 6 16.80 -22.99 -11.18
N SER A 7 16.67 -22.74 -12.49
CA SER A 7 16.03 -21.52 -13.01
C SER A 7 14.54 -21.45 -12.62
N ILE A 8 13.83 -22.57 -12.67
CA ILE A 8 12.41 -22.65 -12.24
C ILE A 8 12.28 -22.35 -10.74
N ILE A 9 13.18 -22.91 -9.92
CA ILE A 9 13.18 -22.66 -8.47
C ILE A 9 13.41 -21.18 -8.18
N LEU A 10 14.39 -20.53 -8.83
CA LEU A 10 14.66 -19.10 -8.66
C LEU A 10 13.47 -18.23 -9.07
N LEU A 11 12.80 -18.55 -10.19
CA LEU A 11 11.63 -17.82 -10.65
C LEU A 11 10.45 -17.96 -9.67
N ALA A 12 10.20 -19.17 -9.16
CA ALA A 12 9.14 -19.42 -8.19
C ALA A 12 9.40 -18.70 -6.86
N ILE A 13 10.66 -18.63 -6.42
CA ILE A 13 11.05 -17.89 -5.23
C ILE A 13 10.80 -16.39 -5.43
N PHE A 14 11.22 -15.84 -6.57
CA PHE A 14 11.03 -14.41 -6.90
C PHE A 14 9.56 -14.02 -6.96
N THR A 15 8.71 -14.84 -7.60
CA THR A 15 7.26 -14.57 -7.67
C THR A 15 6.60 -14.64 -6.30
N VAL A 16 6.93 -15.62 -5.47
CA VAL A 16 6.40 -15.73 -4.11
C VAL A 16 6.77 -14.50 -3.29
N PHE A 17 8.05 -14.10 -3.25
CA PHE A 17 8.46 -12.92 -2.50
C PHE A 17 7.74 -11.64 -2.96
N TYR A 18 7.61 -11.45 -4.28
CA TYR A 18 6.88 -10.30 -4.83
C TYR A 18 5.39 -10.31 -4.44
N THR A 19 4.75 -11.48 -4.39
CA THR A 19 3.34 -11.57 -3.98
C THR A 19 3.12 -11.31 -2.48
N LEU A 20 4.05 -11.70 -1.61
CA LEU A 20 3.94 -11.41 -0.17
C LEU A 20 4.03 -9.91 0.12
N ASP A 21 4.95 -9.21 -0.55
CA ASP A 21 5.14 -7.77 -0.41
C ASP A 21 3.89 -6.98 -0.83
N VAL A 22 3.31 -7.34 -1.98
CA VAL A 22 2.04 -6.77 -2.47
C VAL A 22 0.87 -7.05 -1.53
N ALA A 23 0.82 -8.25 -0.94
CA ALA A 23 -0.23 -8.61 0.02
C ALA A 23 -0.12 -7.81 1.32
N GLY A 24 1.10 -7.66 1.88
CA GLY A 24 1.35 -6.84 3.07
C GLY A 24 0.96 -5.37 2.85
N SER A 25 1.34 -4.81 1.71
CA SER A 25 0.94 -3.46 1.31
C SER A 25 -0.58 -3.30 1.17
N SER A 26 -1.27 -4.34 0.66
CA SER A 26 -2.73 -4.33 0.53
C SER A 26 -3.45 -4.34 1.89
N ASP A 27 -2.92 -5.08 2.87
CA ASP A 27 -3.49 -5.14 4.22
C ASP A 27 -3.32 -3.82 4.97
N GLU A 28 -2.14 -3.19 4.87
CA GLU A 28 -1.87 -1.86 5.42
C GLU A 28 -2.81 -0.80 4.83
N VAL A 29 -2.95 -0.78 3.50
CA VAL A 29 -3.86 0.11 2.77
C VAL A 29 -5.31 -0.09 3.22
N SER A 30 -5.76 -1.34 3.32
CA SER A 30 -7.11 -1.69 3.75
C SER A 30 -7.39 -1.23 5.20
N ALA A 31 -6.44 -1.47 6.10
CA ALA A 31 -6.54 -1.05 7.49
C ALA A 31 -6.65 0.48 7.62
N LEU A 32 -5.82 1.23 6.89
CA LEU A 32 -5.85 2.69 6.90
C LEU A 32 -7.14 3.27 6.30
N LEU A 33 -7.68 2.68 5.24
CA LEU A 33 -8.96 3.10 4.67
C LEU A 33 -10.14 2.78 5.59
N LYS A 34 -10.09 1.65 6.30
CA LYS A 34 -11.08 1.31 7.33
C LYS A 34 -11.00 2.29 8.50
N TRP A 35 -9.80 2.58 8.99
CA TRP A 35 -9.59 3.58 10.03
C TRP A 35 -10.11 4.95 9.61
N LYS A 36 -9.82 5.39 8.37
CA LYS A 36 -10.39 6.62 7.79
C LYS A 36 -11.93 6.63 7.85
N GLY A 37 -12.58 5.51 7.56
CA GLY A 37 -14.05 5.39 7.63
C GLY A 37 -14.64 5.47 9.05
N THR A 38 -13.85 5.17 10.09
CA THR A 38 -14.29 5.27 11.49
C THR A 38 -14.33 6.70 12.04
N LEU A 39 -13.78 7.67 11.31
CA LEU A 39 -13.68 9.06 11.75
C LEU A 39 -15.03 9.82 11.66
N HIS A 40 -16.11 9.25 12.19
CA HIS A 40 -17.50 9.60 11.87
C HIS A 40 -18.02 10.96 12.40
N SER A 41 -17.23 11.75 13.13
CA SER A 41 -17.80 12.89 13.87
C SER A 41 -17.77 14.25 13.18
N GLN A 42 -16.83 14.56 12.27
CA GLN A 42 -16.70 15.93 11.75
C GLN A 42 -16.13 15.97 10.32
N ASN A 43 -16.99 15.96 9.30
CA ASN A 43 -16.65 16.30 7.90
C ASN A 43 -15.36 15.65 7.34
N THR A 44 -15.15 14.36 7.63
CA THR A 44 -13.85 13.68 7.53
C THR A 44 -13.46 13.18 6.15
N ASN A 45 -14.38 13.27 5.18
CA ASN A 45 -14.04 13.14 3.76
C ASN A 45 -13.05 14.22 3.29
N THR A 46 -12.96 15.35 4.00
CA THR A 46 -12.08 16.47 3.67
C THR A 46 -10.71 16.40 4.34
N VAL A 47 -10.54 15.65 5.44
CA VAL A 47 -9.33 15.68 6.26
C VAL A 47 -8.18 14.87 5.66
N LEU A 48 -8.49 13.71 5.05
CA LEU A 48 -7.51 12.84 4.39
C LEU A 48 -7.88 12.60 2.91
N PRO A 49 -7.95 13.65 2.07
CA PRO A 49 -8.45 13.55 0.70
C PRO A 49 -7.47 12.83 -0.23
N SER A 50 -6.19 12.74 0.15
CA SER A 50 -5.16 11.99 -0.57
C SER A 50 -5.23 10.48 -0.31
N TRP A 51 -5.84 10.04 0.81
CA TRP A 51 -5.96 8.63 1.16
C TRP A 51 -7.05 7.99 0.31
N LYS A 52 -6.66 7.41 -0.82
CA LYS A 52 -7.56 6.83 -1.82
C LYS A 52 -6.99 5.53 -2.36
N ASN A 53 -7.89 4.59 -2.60
CA ASN A 53 -7.58 3.39 -3.36
C ASN A 53 -7.58 3.76 -4.86
N ASN A 54 -6.43 3.64 -5.52
CA ASN A 54 -6.30 3.83 -6.96
C ASN A 54 -5.87 2.52 -7.63
N PHE A 55 -6.64 1.44 -7.45
CA PHE A 55 -6.49 0.25 -8.29
C PHE A 55 -7.19 0.47 -9.63
N ASN A 56 -6.67 1.35 -10.49
CA ASN A 56 -7.06 1.32 -11.91
C ASN A 56 -6.25 0.21 -12.59
N LEU A 57 -6.87 -0.96 -12.66
CA LEU A 57 -6.34 -2.16 -13.30
C LEU A 57 -6.38 -2.00 -14.83
N SER A 58 -5.40 -1.29 -15.38
CA SER A 58 -5.00 -1.46 -16.77
C SER A 58 -3.56 -1.94 -16.79
N PHE A 59 -3.34 -3.14 -17.33
CA PHE A 59 -2.06 -3.84 -17.42
C PHE A 59 -0.96 -3.03 -18.13
N SER A 60 -1.29 -1.94 -18.83
CA SER A 60 -0.31 -1.05 -19.48
C SER A 60 -0.11 0.31 -18.81
N ALA A 61 -0.86 0.64 -17.77
CA ALA A 61 -0.76 1.91 -17.05
C ALA A 61 -0.78 1.67 -15.54
N GLN A 62 0.25 0.99 -15.04
CA GLN A 62 0.48 0.77 -13.62
C GLN A 62 0.83 2.08 -12.91
N LYS A 63 -0.16 2.94 -12.72
CA LYS A 63 -0.09 4.07 -11.80
C LYS A 63 -0.87 3.69 -10.55
N THR A 64 -0.41 2.65 -9.86
CA THR A 64 -0.80 2.40 -8.48
C THR A 64 -0.38 3.63 -7.69
N VAL A 65 -1.34 4.39 -7.17
CA VAL A 65 -0.98 5.46 -6.23
C VAL A 65 -0.52 4.74 -4.97
N SER A 66 0.80 4.66 -4.81
CA SER A 66 1.42 4.09 -3.62
C SER A 66 0.88 4.81 -2.37
N PRO A 67 0.53 4.08 -1.30
CA PRO A 67 0.13 4.70 -0.05
C PRO A 67 1.21 5.61 0.55
N CYS A 68 2.48 5.42 0.17
CA CYS A 68 3.59 6.29 0.56
C CYS A 68 3.43 7.74 0.05
N ASN A 69 2.57 7.96 -0.95
CA ASN A 69 2.25 9.29 -1.47
C ASN A 69 1.03 9.93 -0.78
N TRP A 70 0.42 9.24 0.18
CA TRP A 70 -0.67 9.79 0.95
C TRP A 70 -0.16 10.80 1.97
N TYR A 71 -1.01 11.77 2.31
CA TYR A 71 -0.66 12.78 3.30
C TYR A 71 -0.32 12.15 4.64
N GLY A 72 0.85 12.51 5.19
CA GLY A 72 1.28 12.05 6.50
C GLY A 72 1.68 10.57 6.55
N VAL A 73 1.74 9.84 5.43
CA VAL A 73 2.22 8.46 5.38
C VAL A 73 3.71 8.45 5.03
N SER A 74 4.48 7.61 5.69
CA SER A 74 5.87 7.32 5.29
C SER A 74 6.08 5.83 5.21
N CYS A 75 6.89 5.43 4.24
CA CYS A 75 7.25 4.04 4.02
C CYS A 75 8.73 3.80 4.29
N ASP A 76 9.06 2.54 4.56
CA ASP A 76 10.44 2.08 4.59
C ASP A 76 11.01 1.85 3.18
N GLU A 77 12.24 1.34 3.14
CA GLU A 77 12.96 1.01 1.90
C GLU A 77 12.29 -0.10 1.09
N THR A 78 11.45 -0.91 1.73
CA THR A 78 10.64 -1.96 1.07
C THR A 78 9.32 -1.43 0.52
N GLY A 79 8.94 -0.18 0.84
CA GLY A 79 7.69 0.43 0.39
C GLY A 79 6.49 0.11 1.29
N SER A 80 6.73 -0.50 2.45
CA SER A 80 5.72 -0.79 3.48
C SER A 80 5.51 0.42 4.39
N ILE A 81 4.29 0.63 4.84
CA ILE A 81 3.93 1.78 5.68
C ILE A 81 4.51 1.60 7.09
N ASN A 82 5.45 2.45 7.48
CA ASN A 82 6.09 2.35 8.79
C ASN A 82 5.77 3.52 9.74
N ARG A 83 5.24 4.64 9.23
CA ARG A 83 4.91 5.82 10.04
C ARG A 83 3.70 6.58 9.52
N LEU A 84 2.96 7.15 10.47
CA LEU A 84 1.89 8.11 10.24
C LEU A 84 2.17 9.40 11.03
N ASN A 85 2.21 10.53 10.35
CA ASN A 85 2.25 11.86 10.97
C ASN A 85 1.02 12.67 10.56
N LEU A 86 0.04 12.73 11.46
CA LEU A 86 -1.25 13.37 11.24
C LEU A 86 -1.48 14.56 12.19
N SER A 87 -0.41 15.07 12.79
CA SER A 87 -0.47 16.18 13.76
C SER A 87 -1.14 17.44 13.20
N SER A 88 -0.97 17.74 11.91
CA SER A 88 -1.60 18.90 11.25
C SER A 88 -2.89 18.54 10.48
N SER A 89 -3.43 17.34 10.68
CA SER A 89 -4.64 16.89 9.97
C SER A 89 -5.93 17.52 10.51
N GLY A 90 -5.94 17.99 11.77
CA GLY A 90 -7.18 18.44 12.42
C GLY A 90 -8.15 17.30 12.74
N LEU A 91 -7.69 16.04 12.70
CA LEU A 91 -8.42 14.91 13.28
C LEU A 91 -8.56 15.11 14.79
N VAL A 92 -9.79 14.98 15.29
CA VAL A 92 -10.17 15.13 16.70
C VAL A 92 -10.60 13.79 17.29
#